data_AF-A0A5C3KMR5-F1
#
_entry.id   AF-A0A5C3KMR5-F1
#
_cell.length_a   1.000
_cell.length_b   1.000
_cell.length_c   1.000
_cell.angle_alpha   90.00
_cell.angle_beta   90.00
_cell.angle_gamma   90.00
#
_symmetry.space_group_name_H-M   'P 1'
#
loop_
_entity.id
_entity.type
_entity.pdbx_description
1 polymer ?
#
loop_
_entity_poly.entity_id
_entity_poly.type
_entity_poly.pdbx_seq_one_letter_code
_entity_poly.pdbx_strand_id
1 'polypeptide(L)'
;MVVLVWDISQPSQPRKLCEWGPRGAIFKGLAVNTDPDSPAILVVSFINQASEHHVHVLSLDQEDDTTRLSSLVSFPTNFVPMALAGTRVALSDDRSQTAIWDWSTNEYAILDEDMSAEGSPQRSPHSSLSPWQHNQPAQVVFTFDSILVVRARLLSLFFDPQLSPSGQISSPHTLPPIATFSFGWLDGVSVASRPSLSTASSPPSYHILLRAESDDPWSPSDAHTLDLYTLAFNPEYLLEKERRQNEESDPGHPSRSSTDMPLPYTFPPRFQTRLPTSRGALRCTGLRLGKCGTALWVRPSESIGRTTGLVQFTSFGSDYPMSIPVSGTRRRDKEWLMAAILPGSPLDANPKAGGAACPMLLLPNEDVHDWTCFDYDEASGRIVLGKGDGDAVLLCI
;
A
#
# COMPACT_ATOMS: atom_id res chain seq x y z
N MET A 1 5.61 18.96 -13.20
CA MET A 1 6.14 17.76 -12.53
C MET A 1 6.56 16.78 -13.60
N VAL A 2 7.54 15.92 -13.30
CA VAL A 2 8.06 14.91 -14.22
C VAL A 2 8.46 13.67 -13.43
N VAL A 3 8.48 12.51 -14.08
CA VAL A 3 9.06 11.26 -13.60
C VAL A 3 10.50 11.21 -14.04
N LEU A 4 11.41 10.96 -13.10
CA LEU A 4 12.84 10.82 -13.36
C LEU A 4 13.24 9.36 -13.11
N VAL A 5 13.99 8.78 -14.04
CA VAL A 5 14.58 7.45 -13.87
C VAL A 5 16.07 7.62 -13.62
N TRP A 6 16.56 7.00 -12.54
CA TRP A 6 17.95 7.05 -12.13
C TRP A 6 18.51 5.62 -12.05
N ASP A 7 19.71 5.45 -12.59
CA ASP A 7 20.55 4.28 -12.37
C ASP A 7 21.36 4.49 -11.10
N ILE A 8 21.11 3.62 -10.13
CA ILE A 8 21.76 3.61 -8.82
C ILE A 8 22.61 2.34 -8.62
N SER A 9 23.00 1.66 -9.70
CA SER A 9 23.90 0.50 -9.65
C SER A 9 25.22 0.82 -8.96
N GLN A 10 25.73 2.05 -9.14
CA GLN A 10 26.87 2.62 -8.42
C GLN A 10 26.38 3.73 -7.48
N PRO A 11 26.20 3.44 -6.17
CA PRO A 11 25.62 4.41 -5.23
C PRO A 11 26.40 5.72 -5.09
N SER A 12 27.72 5.69 -5.32
CA SER A 12 28.58 6.88 -5.30
C SER A 12 28.39 7.79 -6.51
N GLN A 13 27.75 7.31 -7.57
CA GLN A 13 27.57 8.04 -8.82
C GLN A 13 26.22 7.72 -9.46
N PRO A 14 25.10 8.14 -8.83
CA PRO A 14 23.78 7.96 -9.42
C PRO A 14 23.70 8.71 -10.75
N ARG A 15 23.24 8.02 -11.80
CA ARG A 15 23.14 8.58 -13.16
C ARG A 15 21.68 8.71 -13.56
N LYS A 16 21.25 9.92 -13.92
CA LYS A 16 19.93 10.13 -14.54
C LYS A 16 19.91 9.44 -15.90
N LEU A 17 18.99 8.50 -16.09
CA LEU A 17 18.79 7.79 -17.35
C LEU A 17 17.88 8.58 -18.27
N CYS A 18 16.70 8.95 -17.78
CA CYS A 18 15.70 9.64 -18.58
C CYS A 18 14.70 10.43 -17.72
N GLU A 19 13.86 11.20 -18.41
CA GLU A 19 12.77 11.99 -17.85
C GLU A 19 11.52 11.78 -18.70
N TRP A 20 10.37 11.73 -18.05
CA TRP A 20 9.08 11.62 -18.72
C TRP A 20 8.03 12.44 -18.00
N GLY A 21 7.21 13.16 -18.75
CA GLY A 21 6.10 13.89 -18.16
C GLY A 21 5.37 14.74 -19.19
N PRO A 22 4.04 14.61 -19.31
CA PRO A 22 3.25 15.53 -20.12
C PRO A 22 3.35 16.94 -19.55
N ARG A 23 3.39 17.94 -20.43
CA ARG A 23 3.53 19.35 -20.02
C ARG A 23 2.34 19.79 -19.17
N GLY A 24 2.62 20.29 -17.97
CA GLY A 24 1.58 20.76 -17.04
C GLY A 24 0.78 19.64 -16.37
N ALA A 25 1.25 18.39 -16.42
CA ALA A 25 0.62 17.28 -15.71
C ALA A 25 0.76 17.42 -14.19
N ILE A 26 -0.31 17.06 -13.48
CA ILE A 26 -0.36 16.89 -12.02
C ILE A 26 -0.50 15.39 -11.74
N PHE A 27 0.54 14.78 -11.20
CA PHE A 27 0.56 13.34 -10.93
C PHE A 27 -0.37 13.00 -9.76
N LYS A 28 -1.10 11.89 -9.89
CA LYS A 28 -2.08 11.40 -8.91
C LYS A 28 -1.69 10.06 -8.31
N GLY A 29 -1.07 9.18 -9.09
CA GLY A 29 -0.53 7.93 -8.58
C GLY A 29 0.50 7.33 -9.51
N LEU A 30 1.24 6.38 -8.97
CA LEU A 30 2.32 5.69 -9.64
C LEU A 30 2.47 4.31 -9.01
N ALA A 31 2.61 3.27 -9.83
CA ALA A 31 2.95 1.93 -9.37
C ALA A 31 4.02 1.31 -10.27
N VAL A 32 5.06 0.75 -9.66
CA VAL A 32 6.16 0.06 -10.32
C VAL A 32 5.78 -1.41 -10.54
N ASN A 33 6.19 -2.00 -11.66
CA ASN A 33 5.92 -3.41 -11.92
C ASN A 33 6.70 -4.29 -10.95
N THR A 34 6.01 -5.24 -10.34
CA THR A 34 6.61 -6.26 -9.49
C THR A 34 7.22 -7.42 -10.28
N ASP A 35 6.88 -7.54 -11.56
CA ASP A 35 7.46 -8.49 -12.51
C ASP A 35 8.59 -7.81 -13.31
N PRO A 36 9.87 -8.17 -13.08
CA PRO A 36 11.01 -7.57 -13.77
C PRO A 36 11.10 -7.95 -15.25
N ASP A 37 10.42 -9.02 -15.67
CA ASP A 37 10.46 -9.53 -17.05
C ASP A 37 9.35 -8.92 -17.92
N SER A 38 8.42 -8.18 -17.31
CA SER A 38 7.34 -7.52 -18.04
C SER A 38 7.85 -6.35 -18.87
N PRO A 39 7.34 -6.14 -20.10
CA PRO A 39 7.67 -4.95 -20.89
C PRO A 39 7.16 -3.65 -20.24
N ALA A 40 6.10 -3.73 -19.44
CA ALA A 40 5.61 -2.60 -18.67
C ALA A 40 6.41 -2.46 -17.38
N ILE A 41 7.04 -1.32 -17.15
CA ILE A 41 7.85 -1.09 -15.93
C ILE A 41 7.13 -0.23 -14.90
N LEU A 42 6.20 0.61 -15.35
CA LEU A 42 5.59 1.66 -14.53
C LEU A 42 4.21 1.98 -15.08
N VAL A 43 3.24 2.15 -14.19
CA VAL A 43 1.96 2.78 -14.51
C VAL A 43 1.87 4.10 -13.77
N VAL A 44 1.39 5.14 -14.46
CA VAL A 44 1.31 6.49 -13.90
C VAL A 44 -0.04 7.07 -14.22
N SER A 45 -0.64 7.76 -13.26
CA SER A 45 -1.82 8.58 -13.50
C SER A 45 -1.58 10.05 -13.21
N PHE A 46 -2.19 10.90 -14.03
CA PHE A 46 -2.06 12.34 -13.91
C PHE A 46 -3.30 13.06 -14.46
N ILE A 47 -3.49 14.29 -14.00
CA ILE A 47 -4.46 15.23 -14.55
C ILE A 47 -3.74 16.14 -15.54
N ASN A 48 -4.25 16.22 -16.77
CA ASN A 48 -3.71 17.08 -17.81
C ASN A 48 -4.21 18.54 -17.70
N GLN A 49 -3.78 19.43 -18.59
CA GLN A 49 -4.20 20.85 -18.57
C GLN A 49 -5.70 21.03 -18.85
N ALA A 50 -6.35 20.08 -19.53
CA ALA A 50 -7.79 20.05 -19.76
C ALA A 50 -8.58 19.50 -18.55
N SER A 51 -7.91 19.25 -17.42
CA SER A 51 -8.49 18.64 -16.20
C SER A 51 -9.01 17.21 -16.41
N GLU A 52 -8.53 16.51 -17.43
CA GLU A 52 -8.84 15.11 -17.65
C GLU A 52 -7.82 14.23 -16.93
N HIS A 53 -8.30 13.19 -16.27
CA HIS A 53 -7.46 12.19 -15.61
C HIS A 53 -7.14 11.07 -16.61
N HIS A 54 -5.85 10.79 -16.78
CA HIS A 54 -5.33 9.78 -17.68
C HIS A 54 -4.44 8.81 -16.91
N VAL A 55 -4.46 7.54 -17.33
CA VAL A 55 -3.51 6.50 -16.90
C VAL A 55 -2.66 6.11 -18.10
N HIS A 56 -1.35 6.02 -17.89
CA HIS A 56 -0.36 5.56 -18.87
C HIS A 56 0.41 4.38 -18.31
N VAL A 57 0.48 3.30 -19.08
CA VAL A 57 1.41 2.18 -18.84
C VAL A 57 2.65 2.42 -19.69
N LEU A 58 3.82 2.42 -19.04
CA LEU A 58 5.09 2.82 -19.64
C LEU A 58 6.08 1.66 -19.68
N SER A 59 6.84 1.58 -20.78
CA SER A 59 8.04 0.74 -20.91
C SER A 59 9.29 1.61 -20.84
N LEU A 60 10.42 0.98 -20.53
CA LEU A 60 11.74 1.60 -20.57
C LEU A 60 12.50 1.06 -21.79
N ASP A 61 12.63 1.89 -22.83
CA ASP A 61 13.36 1.51 -24.03
C ASP A 61 14.81 2.00 -23.92
N GLN A 62 15.74 1.16 -24.34
CA GLN A 62 17.14 1.53 -24.52
C GLN A 62 17.47 1.48 -26.02
N GLU A 63 17.78 2.64 -26.59
CA GLU A 63 18.14 2.80 -28.01
C GLU A 63 19.53 3.47 -28.09
N ASP A 64 20.49 2.75 -28.67
CA ASP A 64 21.92 3.07 -28.71
C ASP A 64 22.54 3.29 -27.32
N ASP A 65 22.49 4.52 -26.82
CA ASP A 65 22.97 4.94 -25.47
C ASP A 65 21.96 5.86 -24.77
N THR A 66 20.74 5.94 -25.31
CA THR A 66 19.65 6.74 -24.78
C THR A 66 18.59 5.83 -24.17
N THR A 67 18.28 6.08 -22.91
CA THR A 67 17.13 5.47 -22.26
C THR A 67 15.93 6.41 -22.39
N ARG A 68 14.75 5.88 -22.71
CA ARG A 68 13.51 6.67 -22.72
C ARG A 68 12.34 5.88 -22.15
N LEU A 69 11.39 6.60 -21.58
CA LEU A 69 10.08 6.04 -21.25
C LEU A 69 9.15 6.25 -22.44
N SER A 70 8.55 5.17 -22.94
CA SER A 70 7.52 5.21 -23.97
C SER A 70 6.20 4.67 -23.43
N SER A 71 5.08 5.11 -24.01
CA SER A 71 3.75 4.69 -23.58
C SER A 71 3.33 3.46 -24.34
N LEU A 72 3.09 2.35 -23.64
CA LEU A 72 2.53 1.11 -24.21
C LEU A 72 1.02 1.27 -24.48
N VAL A 73 0.31 1.81 -23.49
CA VAL A 73 -1.12 2.11 -23.59
C VAL A 73 -1.46 3.31 -22.71
N SER A 74 -2.48 4.06 -23.12
CA SER A 74 -3.00 5.21 -22.40
C SER A 74 -4.50 5.29 -22.54
N PHE A 75 -5.22 5.61 -21.47
CA PHE A 75 -6.67 5.78 -21.51
C PHE A 75 -7.15 6.77 -20.44
N PRO A 76 -8.26 7.48 -20.71
CA PRO A 76 -8.89 8.36 -19.72
C PRO A 76 -9.60 7.53 -18.66
N THR A 77 -9.40 7.87 -17.39
CA THR A 77 -10.05 7.21 -16.25
C THR A 77 -9.95 8.08 -15.01
N ASN A 78 -10.90 7.97 -14.09
CA ASN A 78 -10.81 8.61 -12.78
C ASN A 78 -10.04 7.79 -11.74
N PHE A 79 -9.68 6.54 -12.06
CA PHE A 79 -8.96 5.66 -11.15
C PHE A 79 -7.46 5.98 -11.06
N VAL A 80 -6.87 5.68 -9.91
CA VAL A 80 -5.45 5.86 -9.60
C VAL A 80 -4.77 4.49 -9.49
N PRO A 81 -3.58 4.28 -10.08
CA PRO A 81 -2.87 3.02 -9.97
C PRO A 81 -2.39 2.74 -8.55
N MET A 82 -2.65 1.51 -8.10
CA MET A 82 -2.29 1.01 -6.79
C MET A 82 -1.24 -0.11 -6.85
N ALA A 83 -1.26 -0.91 -7.92
CA ALA A 83 -0.29 -1.99 -8.14
C ALA A 83 -0.16 -2.34 -9.62
N LEU A 84 1.01 -2.87 -9.99
CA LEU A 84 1.32 -3.38 -11.32
C LEU A 84 2.08 -4.71 -11.15
N ALA A 85 1.58 -5.78 -11.75
CA ALA A 85 2.17 -7.12 -11.71
C ALA A 85 2.02 -7.80 -13.06
N GLY A 86 3.12 -7.97 -13.79
CA GLY A 86 3.12 -8.53 -15.15
C GLY A 86 2.31 -7.65 -16.09
N THR A 87 1.22 -8.18 -16.62
CA THR A 87 0.26 -7.47 -17.48
C THR A 87 -0.92 -6.85 -16.73
N ARG A 88 -1.06 -7.14 -15.42
CA ARG A 88 -2.22 -6.73 -14.63
C ARG A 88 -1.96 -5.46 -13.84
N VAL A 89 -2.92 -4.55 -13.90
CA VAL A 89 -2.94 -3.28 -13.18
C VAL A 89 -4.11 -3.28 -12.21
N ALA A 90 -3.86 -2.94 -10.96
CA ALA A 90 -4.91 -2.58 -10.02
C ALA A 90 -5.04 -1.06 -9.99
N LEU A 91 -6.24 -0.57 -10.30
CA LEU A 91 -6.60 0.84 -10.27
C LEU A 91 -7.70 1.01 -9.24
N SER A 92 -7.67 2.04 -8.40
CA SER A 92 -8.76 2.30 -7.44
C SER A 92 -9.28 3.73 -7.56
N ASP A 93 -10.58 3.89 -7.31
CA ASP A 93 -11.17 5.20 -7.11
C ASP A 93 -11.00 5.67 -5.65
N ASP A 94 -11.52 6.86 -5.35
CA ASP A 94 -11.50 7.48 -4.03
C ASP A 94 -12.62 6.98 -3.10
N ARG A 95 -13.44 6.01 -3.54
CA ARG A 95 -14.61 5.52 -2.82
C ARG A 95 -14.40 4.10 -2.31
N SER A 96 -14.63 3.11 -3.17
CA SER A 96 -14.74 1.70 -2.78
C SER A 96 -14.43 0.74 -3.93
N GLN A 97 -14.28 1.23 -5.17
CA GLN A 97 -14.09 0.37 -6.33
C GLN A 97 -12.61 0.19 -6.64
N THR A 98 -12.22 -1.05 -6.90
CA THR A 98 -10.90 -1.38 -7.45
C THR A 98 -11.09 -2.11 -8.77
N ALA A 99 -10.64 -1.51 -9.88
CA ALA A 99 -10.61 -2.16 -11.17
C ALA A 99 -9.32 -2.98 -11.31
N ILE A 100 -9.46 -4.23 -11.72
CA ILE A 100 -8.35 -5.09 -12.14
C ILE A 100 -8.39 -5.15 -13.66
N TRP A 101 -7.33 -4.65 -14.29
CA TRP A 101 -7.26 -4.48 -15.74
C TRP A 101 -5.99 -5.13 -16.28
N ASP A 102 -6.14 -5.98 -17.29
CA ASP A 102 -5.01 -6.47 -18.08
C ASP A 102 -4.77 -5.49 -19.24
N TRP A 103 -3.66 -4.78 -19.17
CA TRP A 103 -3.35 -3.73 -20.14
C TRP A 103 -3.01 -4.28 -21.53
N SER A 104 -2.62 -5.55 -21.61
CA SER A 104 -2.21 -6.21 -22.86
C SER A 104 -3.41 -6.77 -23.64
N THR A 105 -4.42 -7.30 -22.95
CA THR A 105 -5.64 -7.84 -23.56
C THR A 105 -6.80 -6.84 -23.56
N ASN A 106 -6.69 -5.75 -22.79
CA ASN A 106 -7.75 -4.77 -22.55
C ASN A 106 -9.01 -5.38 -21.92
N GLU A 107 -8.82 -6.38 -21.07
CA GLU A 107 -9.87 -7.02 -20.29
C GLU A 107 -9.86 -6.51 -18.85
N TYR A 108 -11.02 -6.41 -18.21
CA TYR A 108 -11.11 -5.94 -16.83
C TYR A 108 -12.22 -6.61 -16.02
N ALA A 109 -12.11 -6.44 -14.70
CA ALA A 109 -13.15 -6.74 -13.73
C ALA A 109 -13.15 -5.66 -12.63
N ILE A 110 -14.26 -5.52 -11.91
CA ILE A 110 -14.41 -4.56 -10.81
C ILE A 110 -14.55 -5.33 -9.50
N LEU A 111 -13.73 -4.98 -8.52
CA LEU A 111 -13.88 -5.42 -7.14
C LEU A 111 -14.64 -4.32 -6.40
N ASP A 112 -15.80 -4.65 -5.83
CA ASP A 112 -16.67 -3.69 -5.17
C ASP A 112 -17.01 -4.16 -3.76
N GLU A 113 -16.56 -3.38 -2.77
CA GLU A 113 -16.78 -3.68 -1.36
C GLU A 113 -18.22 -3.44 -0.89
N ASP A 114 -18.96 -2.56 -1.57
CA ASP A 114 -20.33 -2.21 -1.20
C ASP A 114 -21.33 -3.27 -1.70
N MET A 115 -20.90 -4.15 -2.60
CA MET A 115 -21.64 -5.32 -3.03
C MET A 115 -21.53 -6.40 -1.94
N SER A 116 -22.39 -6.38 -0.93
CA SER A 116 -22.50 -7.52 -0.01
C SER A 116 -23.03 -8.75 -0.75
N ALA A 117 -22.42 -9.92 -0.52
CA ALA A 117 -22.67 -11.18 -1.22
C ALA A 117 -24.09 -11.77 -1.09
N GLU A 118 -25.00 -11.10 -0.39
CA GLU A 118 -26.40 -11.51 -0.29
C GLU A 118 -27.29 -10.42 -0.86
N GLY A 119 -28.11 -10.77 -1.84
CA GLY A 119 -29.10 -9.93 -2.50
C GLY A 119 -30.25 -9.46 -1.59
N SER A 120 -29.97 -9.18 -0.32
CA SER A 120 -30.86 -8.45 0.57
C SER A 120 -30.72 -6.95 0.29
N PRO A 121 -31.74 -6.27 -0.24
CA PRO A 121 -31.79 -4.80 -0.33
C PRO A 121 -31.87 -4.12 1.05
N GLN A 122 -31.62 -4.86 2.13
CA GLN A 122 -31.60 -4.35 3.48
C GLN A 122 -30.19 -3.84 3.77
N ARG A 123 -29.88 -2.66 3.22
CA ARG A 123 -28.80 -1.81 3.72
C ARG A 123 -28.92 -1.80 5.23
N SER A 124 -28.02 -2.47 5.93
CA SER A 124 -27.92 -2.32 7.38
C SER A 124 -27.69 -0.83 7.63
N PRO A 125 -28.61 -0.11 8.32
CA PRO A 125 -28.51 1.33 8.52
C PRO A 125 -27.32 1.74 9.40
N HIS A 126 -26.51 0.77 9.84
CA HIS A 126 -25.32 0.96 10.67
C HIS A 126 -24.00 0.66 9.96
N SER A 127 -23.99 0.11 8.73
CA SER A 127 -22.77 -0.16 7.96
C SER A 127 -22.64 0.67 6.69
N SER A 128 -23.58 1.60 6.42
CA SER A 128 -23.30 2.67 5.48
C SER A 128 -22.24 3.55 6.11
N LEU A 129 -20.98 3.29 5.77
CA LEU A 129 -19.91 4.26 5.94
C LEU A 129 -20.49 5.57 5.37
N SER A 130 -20.67 6.56 6.24
CA SER A 130 -21.24 7.85 5.84
C SER A 130 -20.44 8.34 4.63
N PRO A 131 -21.04 8.99 3.61
CA PRO A 131 -20.30 9.48 2.44
C PRO A 131 -19.11 10.41 2.77
N TRP A 132 -18.99 10.81 4.04
CA TRP A 132 -17.89 11.57 4.64
C TRP A 132 -16.72 10.70 5.15
N GLN A 133 -16.86 9.37 5.14
CA GLN A 133 -15.83 8.45 5.62
C GLN A 133 -14.94 8.07 4.45
N HIS A 134 -13.83 8.79 4.31
CA HIS A 134 -12.78 8.50 3.34
C HIS A 134 -12.19 7.10 3.62
N ASN A 135 -12.59 6.08 2.84
CA ASN A 135 -11.99 4.75 2.87
C ASN A 135 -11.01 4.60 1.69
N GLN A 136 -10.06 5.54 1.61
CA GLN A 136 -9.15 5.60 0.48
C GLN A 136 -8.31 4.32 0.39
N PRO A 137 -8.07 3.83 -0.84
CA PRO A 137 -7.20 2.69 -1.08
C PRO A 137 -5.77 3.06 -0.66
N ALA A 138 -5.15 2.20 0.13
CA ALA A 138 -3.78 2.39 0.59
C ALA A 138 -2.82 1.46 -0.16
N GLN A 139 -3.23 0.22 -0.42
CA GLN A 139 -2.44 -0.76 -1.17
C GLN A 139 -3.34 -1.82 -1.80
N VAL A 140 -2.95 -2.34 -2.96
CA VAL A 140 -3.53 -3.57 -3.53
C VAL A 140 -2.40 -4.58 -3.72
N VAL A 141 -2.64 -5.83 -3.35
CA VAL A 141 -1.66 -6.92 -3.49
C VAL A 141 -2.28 -8.05 -4.29
N PHE A 142 -1.66 -8.40 -5.41
CA PHE A 142 -1.94 -9.63 -6.13
C PHE A 142 -1.37 -10.80 -5.34
N THR A 143 -2.24 -11.69 -4.87
CA THR A 143 -1.87 -12.86 -4.06
C THR A 143 -2.17 -14.15 -4.82
N PHE A 144 -1.97 -15.31 -4.19
CA PHE A 144 -2.25 -16.59 -4.85
C PHE A 144 -3.77 -16.82 -4.94
N ASP A 145 -4.30 -16.89 -6.17
CA ASP A 145 -5.74 -17.05 -6.48
C ASP A 145 -6.68 -16.03 -5.82
N SER A 146 -6.14 -14.92 -5.32
CA SER A 146 -6.91 -13.85 -4.69
C SER A 146 -6.23 -12.50 -4.84
N ILE A 147 -7.00 -11.46 -4.57
CA ILE A 147 -6.52 -10.07 -4.52
C ILE A 147 -6.86 -9.51 -3.15
N LEU A 148 -5.85 -8.96 -2.49
CA LEU A 148 -5.99 -8.29 -1.21
C LEU A 148 -6.05 -6.78 -1.43
N VAL A 149 -7.19 -6.17 -1.12
CA VAL A 149 -7.38 -4.72 -1.17
C VAL A 149 -7.30 -4.18 0.23
N VAL A 150 -6.38 -3.24 0.45
CA VAL A 150 -6.16 -2.58 1.74
C VAL A 150 -6.57 -1.13 1.63
N ARG A 151 -7.49 -0.72 2.49
CA ARG A 151 -7.98 0.65 2.59
C ARG A 151 -7.70 1.23 3.96
N ALA A 152 -7.94 2.53 4.12
CA ALA A 152 -7.73 3.24 5.38
C ALA A 152 -8.42 2.59 6.59
N ARG A 153 -9.50 1.81 6.40
CA ARG A 153 -10.26 1.21 7.51
C ARG A 153 -10.56 -0.27 7.41
N LEU A 154 -10.29 -0.86 6.25
CA LEU A 154 -10.75 -2.19 5.92
C LEU A 154 -9.70 -2.94 5.10
N LEU A 155 -9.62 -4.23 5.35
CA LEU A 155 -8.97 -5.21 4.53
C LEU A 155 -10.02 -6.09 3.87
N SER A 156 -9.98 -6.17 2.56
CA SER A 156 -10.93 -6.93 1.76
C SER A 156 -10.17 -7.96 0.93
N LEU A 157 -10.58 -9.22 1.04
CA LEU A 157 -10.06 -10.30 0.21
C LEU A 157 -11.08 -10.58 -0.90
N PHE A 158 -10.62 -10.74 -2.13
CA PHE A 158 -11.41 -11.11 -3.29
C PHE A 158 -10.78 -12.33 -3.96
N PHE A 159 -11.58 -13.19 -4.62
CA PHE A 159 -10.99 -14.17 -5.54
C PHE A 159 -10.32 -13.47 -6.72
N ASP A 160 -9.36 -14.14 -7.37
CA ASP A 160 -8.80 -13.64 -8.62
C ASP A 160 -9.91 -13.58 -9.69
N PRO A 161 -10.24 -12.39 -10.23
CA PRO A 161 -11.33 -12.23 -11.17
C PRO A 161 -11.03 -12.88 -12.51
N GLN A 162 -12.06 -13.48 -13.12
CA GLN A 162 -12.06 -13.68 -14.56
C GLN A 162 -12.27 -12.34 -15.24
N LEU A 163 -11.29 -11.89 -16.02
CA LEU A 163 -11.36 -10.63 -16.74
C LEU A 163 -12.23 -10.79 -17.99
N SER A 164 -12.84 -9.70 -18.45
CA SER A 164 -13.65 -9.71 -19.66
C SER A 164 -13.39 -8.48 -20.53
N PRO A 165 -13.53 -8.58 -21.87
CA PRO A 165 -13.22 -7.49 -22.78
C PRO A 165 -14.06 -6.23 -22.51
N SER A 166 -13.39 -5.07 -22.54
CA SER A 166 -14.07 -3.78 -22.44
C SER A 166 -14.95 -3.51 -23.66
N GLY A 167 -16.27 -3.66 -23.51
CA GLY A 167 -17.25 -3.36 -24.57
C GLY A 167 -18.38 -4.39 -24.72
N GLN A 168 -18.34 -5.51 -24.01
CA GLN A 168 -19.54 -6.34 -23.88
C GLN A 168 -20.58 -5.59 -23.03
N ILE A 169 -21.81 -5.50 -23.57
CA ILE A 169 -22.91 -4.66 -23.04
C ILE A 169 -23.45 -5.20 -21.70
N SER A 170 -23.12 -6.43 -21.34
CA SER A 170 -23.32 -6.97 -20.00
C SER A 170 -22.53 -6.11 -19.01
N SER A 171 -23.18 -5.62 -17.95
CA SER A 171 -22.53 -4.87 -16.87
C SER A 171 -21.16 -5.46 -16.51
N PRO A 172 -20.15 -4.62 -16.19
CA PRO A 172 -18.82 -5.11 -15.81
C PRO A 172 -18.94 -6.22 -14.75
N HIS A 173 -18.09 -7.23 -14.84
CA HIS A 173 -18.03 -8.30 -13.86
C HIS A 173 -17.58 -7.71 -12.52
N THR A 174 -18.57 -7.33 -11.71
CA THR A 174 -18.39 -6.80 -10.38
C THR A 174 -18.42 -7.94 -9.37
N LEU A 175 -17.38 -8.05 -8.56
CA LEU A 175 -17.21 -9.12 -7.58
C LEU A 175 -17.27 -8.57 -6.15
N PRO A 176 -18.03 -9.20 -5.26
CA PRO A 176 -18.05 -8.87 -3.84
C PRO A 176 -16.80 -9.41 -3.14
N PRO A 177 -16.42 -8.86 -1.98
CA PRO A 177 -15.36 -9.42 -1.16
C PRO A 177 -15.79 -10.77 -0.59
N ILE A 178 -14.85 -11.72 -0.51
CA ILE A 178 -15.06 -13.04 0.08
C ILE A 178 -14.77 -13.05 1.58
N ALA A 179 -14.00 -12.08 2.07
CA ALA A 179 -13.75 -11.87 3.49
C ALA A 179 -13.35 -10.40 3.75
N THR A 180 -13.74 -9.85 4.90
CA THR A 180 -13.44 -8.46 5.27
C THR A 180 -13.03 -8.33 6.74
N PHE A 181 -12.02 -7.49 7.03
CA PHE A 181 -11.54 -7.23 8.39
C PHE A 181 -11.28 -5.75 8.62
N SER A 182 -11.85 -5.20 9.68
CA SER A 182 -11.72 -3.77 10.01
C SER A 182 -10.65 -3.56 11.09
N PHE A 183 -9.79 -2.56 10.89
CA PHE A 183 -8.72 -2.21 11.83
C PHE A 183 -8.93 -0.86 12.54
N GLY A 184 -10.06 -0.18 12.30
CA GLY A 184 -10.22 1.22 12.71
C GLY A 184 -9.57 2.17 11.70
N TRP A 185 -9.16 3.37 12.11
CA TRP A 185 -8.47 4.32 11.22
C TRP A 185 -6.98 4.00 11.13
N LEU A 186 -6.46 4.00 9.90
CA LEU A 186 -5.05 3.75 9.60
C LEU A 186 -4.45 4.99 8.95
N ASP A 187 -3.30 5.40 9.49
CA ASP A 187 -2.46 6.45 8.89
C ASP A 187 -1.40 5.85 7.95
N GLY A 188 -1.03 4.58 8.16
CA GLY A 188 -0.09 3.88 7.29
C GLY A 188 -0.31 2.38 7.27
N VAL A 189 -0.08 1.77 6.11
CA VAL A 189 -0.09 0.31 5.95
C VAL A 189 0.98 -0.13 4.96
N SER A 190 1.56 -1.29 5.22
CA SER A 190 2.38 -2.02 4.26
C SER A 190 2.08 -3.50 4.35
N VAL A 191 1.93 -4.13 3.19
CA VAL A 191 1.78 -5.57 3.04
C VAL A 191 2.94 -6.08 2.19
N ALA A 192 3.61 -7.13 2.68
CA ALA A 192 4.67 -7.82 1.95
C ALA A 192 4.50 -9.33 2.03
N SER A 193 4.88 -10.01 0.94
CA SER A 193 4.94 -11.45 0.92
C SER A 193 6.08 -11.94 1.80
N ARG A 194 5.81 -13.00 2.56
CA ARG A 194 6.80 -13.74 3.32
C ARG A 194 7.25 -14.93 2.46
N PRO A 195 8.55 -15.10 2.21
CA PRO A 195 9.05 -16.28 1.55
C PRO A 195 8.71 -17.49 2.41
N SER A 196 8.12 -18.50 1.78
CA SER A 196 7.86 -19.77 2.45
C SER A 196 9.19 -20.45 2.72
N LEU A 197 9.49 -20.70 4.00
CA LEU A 197 10.65 -21.51 4.41
C LEU A 197 10.41 -23.00 4.12
N SER A 198 9.17 -23.40 3.86
CA SER A 198 8.75 -24.80 3.68
C SER A 198 8.40 -25.07 2.22
N THR A 199 9.26 -25.81 1.52
CA THR A 199 9.08 -26.33 0.13
C THR A 199 8.75 -25.28 -0.93
N ALA A 200 9.48 -25.28 -2.05
CA ALA A 200 9.36 -24.30 -3.13
C ALA A 200 7.95 -24.19 -3.78
N SER A 201 7.01 -25.07 -3.43
CA SER A 201 5.68 -25.16 -4.04
C SER A 201 4.54 -24.52 -3.24
N SER A 202 4.72 -24.15 -1.97
CA SER A 202 3.61 -23.58 -1.19
C SER A 202 3.43 -22.09 -1.50
N PRO A 203 2.19 -21.59 -1.68
CA PRO A 203 1.92 -20.16 -1.80
C PRO A 203 2.46 -19.35 -0.62
N PRO A 204 2.88 -18.08 -0.85
CA PRO A 204 3.40 -17.24 0.22
C PRO A 204 2.29 -16.82 1.18
N SER A 205 2.66 -16.70 2.46
CA SER A 205 1.88 -15.95 3.45
C SER A 205 2.28 -14.47 3.41
N TYR A 206 1.50 -13.58 4.03
CA TYR A 206 1.77 -12.14 4.02
C TYR A 206 1.90 -11.57 5.41
N HIS A 207 2.83 -10.64 5.57
CA HIS A 207 2.88 -9.75 6.72
C HIS A 207 2.15 -8.45 6.40
N ILE A 208 1.37 -7.97 7.36
CA ILE A 208 0.60 -6.73 7.26
C ILE A 208 1.02 -5.87 8.45
N LEU A 209 1.69 -4.75 8.18
CA LEU A 209 2.10 -3.78 9.20
C LEU A 209 1.19 -2.57 9.12
N LEU A 210 0.58 -2.23 10.25
CA LEU A 210 -0.41 -1.17 10.36
C LEU A 210 0.06 -0.12 11.34
N ARG A 211 -0.10 1.16 10.99
CA ARG A 211 -0.04 2.26 11.94
C ARG A 211 -1.45 2.80 12.14
N ALA A 212 -1.99 2.60 13.34
CA ALA A 212 -3.27 3.17 13.70
C ALA A 212 -3.19 4.70 13.75
N GLU A 213 -4.23 5.36 13.22
CA GLU A 213 -4.47 6.78 13.44
C GLU A 213 -5.23 6.93 14.77
N SER A 214 -4.73 7.78 15.67
CA SER A 214 -5.43 8.12 16.91
C SER A 214 -6.14 9.45 16.72
N ASP A 215 -7.45 9.40 16.47
CA ASP A 215 -8.31 10.58 16.45
C ASP A 215 -8.44 11.23 17.84
N ASP A 216 -8.16 10.48 18.91
CA ASP A 216 -8.22 11.02 20.27
C ASP A 216 -6.96 11.81 20.58
N PRO A 217 -7.04 13.16 20.68
CA PRO A 217 -5.88 13.96 21.02
C PRO A 217 -5.45 13.80 22.48
N TRP A 218 -6.28 13.16 23.31
CA TRP A 218 -6.05 12.90 24.73
C TRP A 218 -5.56 11.49 25.01
N SER A 219 -5.47 10.63 23.99
CA SER A 219 -4.85 9.32 24.14
C SER A 219 -3.41 9.50 24.65
N PRO A 220 -2.97 8.66 25.59
CA PRO A 220 -1.63 8.78 26.14
C PRO A 220 -0.59 8.59 25.03
N SER A 221 0.61 9.16 25.20
CA SER A 221 1.62 9.27 24.13
C SER A 221 2.09 7.92 23.56
N ASP A 222 1.87 6.84 24.30
CA ASP A 222 2.12 5.44 23.96
C ASP A 222 1.00 4.78 23.13
N ALA A 223 -0.06 5.51 22.79
CA ALA A 223 -1.16 5.03 21.97
C ALA A 223 -0.78 4.79 20.49
N HIS A 224 0.33 5.37 20.02
CA HIS A 224 0.78 5.16 18.64
C HIS A 224 1.66 3.92 18.57
N THR A 225 1.14 2.91 17.87
CA THR A 225 1.76 1.60 17.78
C THR A 225 1.77 1.15 16.33
N LEU A 226 2.75 0.32 15.99
CA LEU A 226 2.74 -0.43 14.75
C LEU A 226 2.31 -1.86 15.05
N ASP A 227 1.16 -2.27 14.55
CA ASP A 227 0.64 -3.61 14.75
C ASP A 227 1.00 -4.48 13.56
N LEU A 228 1.65 -5.60 13.83
CA LEU A 228 1.99 -6.61 12.84
C LEU A 228 0.96 -7.73 12.88
N TYR A 229 0.38 -8.01 11.71
CA TYR A 229 -0.48 -9.15 11.47
C TYR A 229 0.15 -10.11 10.46
N THR A 230 -0.37 -11.34 10.42
CA THR A 230 -0.04 -12.34 9.41
C THR A 230 -1.31 -12.85 8.76
N LEU A 231 -1.35 -12.77 7.44
CA LEU A 231 -2.34 -13.44 6.60
C LEU A 231 -1.71 -14.74 6.12
N ALA A 232 -2.01 -15.83 6.81
CA ALA A 232 -1.46 -17.15 6.51
C ALA A 232 -2.21 -17.79 5.34
N PHE A 233 -1.47 -18.45 4.44
CA PHE A 233 -2.07 -19.26 3.39
C PHE A 233 -2.89 -20.42 4.01
N ASN A 234 -4.07 -20.70 3.46
CA ASN A 234 -4.92 -21.81 3.93
C ASN A 234 -4.60 -23.10 3.14
N PRO A 235 -3.94 -24.10 3.74
CA PRO A 235 -3.58 -25.33 3.03
C PRO A 235 -4.79 -26.15 2.54
N GLU A 236 -5.94 -26.04 3.22
CA GLU A 236 -7.17 -26.73 2.80
C GLU A 236 -7.68 -26.24 1.44
N TYR A 237 -7.33 -25.01 1.06
CA TYR A 237 -7.67 -24.45 -0.25
C TYR A 237 -7.02 -25.18 -1.41
N LEU A 238 -5.73 -25.48 -1.31
CA LEU A 238 -5.03 -26.23 -2.36
C LEU A 238 -5.57 -27.66 -2.46
N LEU A 239 -5.78 -28.33 -1.33
CA LEU A 239 -6.31 -29.69 -1.31
C LEU A 239 -7.67 -29.78 -2.00
N GLU A 240 -8.55 -28.82 -1.71
CA GLU A 240 -9.87 -28.77 -2.33
C GLU A 240 -9.80 -28.37 -3.82
N LYS A 241 -8.90 -27.45 -4.19
CA LYS A 241 -8.66 -27.06 -5.59
C LYS A 241 -8.15 -28.24 -6.42
N GLU A 242 -7.19 -29.00 -5.90
CA GLU A 242 -6.65 -30.21 -6.53
C GLU A 242 -7.73 -31.31 -6.63
N ARG A 243 -8.54 -31.50 -5.59
CA ARG A 243 -9.67 -32.46 -5.62
C ARG A 243 -10.65 -32.13 -6.74
N ARG A 244 -11.02 -30.85 -6.90
CA ARG A 244 -11.93 -30.41 -7.96
C ARG A 244 -11.35 -30.58 -9.36
N GLN A 245 -10.07 -30.27 -9.56
CA GLN A 245 -9.40 -30.48 -10.84
C GLN A 245 -9.38 -31.97 -11.24
N ASN A 246 -9.22 -32.87 -10.28
CA ASN A 246 -9.28 -34.32 -10.54
C ASN A 246 -10.71 -34.81 -10.82
N GLU A 247 -11.72 -34.24 -10.15
CA GLU A 247 -13.14 -34.62 -10.34
C GLU A 247 -13.73 -34.09 -11.65
N GLU A 248 -13.30 -32.93 -12.15
CA GLU A 248 -13.77 -32.35 -13.41
C GLU A 248 -13.38 -33.20 -14.63
N SER A 249 -12.47 -34.15 -14.43
CA SER A 249 -12.10 -35.18 -15.41
C SER A 249 -13.12 -36.34 -15.49
N ASP A 250 -14.07 -36.45 -14.55
CA ASP A 250 -15.09 -37.49 -14.51
C ASP A 250 -16.48 -36.91 -14.89
N PRO A 251 -17.01 -37.20 -16.10
CA PRO A 251 -18.24 -36.59 -16.62
C PRO A 251 -19.54 -36.99 -15.88
N GLY A 252 -19.46 -37.78 -14.81
CA GLY A 252 -20.63 -38.29 -14.08
C GLY A 252 -21.03 -37.53 -12.80
N HIS A 253 -20.24 -36.56 -12.32
CA HIS A 253 -20.47 -35.95 -11.01
C HIS A 253 -21.24 -34.61 -11.07
N PRO A 254 -22.27 -34.39 -10.22
CA PRO A 254 -22.97 -33.11 -10.16
C PRO A 254 -22.03 -31.99 -9.72
N SER A 255 -21.98 -30.90 -10.49
CA SER A 255 -21.16 -29.71 -10.23
C SER A 255 -21.53 -29.11 -8.87
N ARG A 256 -20.61 -29.17 -7.90
CA ARG A 256 -20.75 -28.46 -6.62
C ARG A 256 -20.72 -26.96 -6.85
N SER A 257 -21.53 -26.20 -6.11
CA SER A 257 -21.53 -24.73 -6.20
C SER A 257 -20.16 -24.17 -5.78
N SER A 258 -19.78 -23.03 -6.38
CA SER A 258 -18.56 -22.29 -6.05
C SER A 258 -18.53 -21.78 -4.60
N THR A 259 -19.68 -21.75 -3.92
CA THR A 259 -19.86 -21.28 -2.55
C THR A 259 -19.16 -22.13 -1.49
N ASP A 260 -18.83 -23.38 -1.79
CA ASP A 260 -18.26 -24.32 -0.81
C ASP A 260 -16.72 -24.35 -0.85
N MET A 261 -16.06 -23.48 -1.63
CA MET A 261 -14.60 -23.41 -1.59
C MET A 261 -14.15 -22.77 -0.27
N PRO A 262 -13.19 -23.37 0.46
CA PRO A 262 -12.55 -22.69 1.58
C PRO A 262 -11.86 -21.40 1.10
N LEU A 263 -11.58 -20.47 2.00
CA LEU A 263 -10.86 -19.26 1.64
C LEU A 263 -9.39 -19.58 1.33
N PRO A 264 -8.74 -18.89 0.36
CA PRO A 264 -7.33 -19.11 0.02
C PRO A 264 -6.37 -18.71 1.15
N TYR A 265 -6.83 -17.86 2.07
CA TYR A 265 -6.07 -17.42 3.24
C TYR A 265 -6.90 -17.58 4.52
N THR A 266 -6.23 -17.88 5.63
CA THR A 266 -6.85 -17.88 6.97
C THR A 266 -7.23 -16.46 7.35
N PHE A 267 -8.53 -16.24 7.51
CA PHE A 267 -9.10 -14.93 7.74
C PHE A 267 -9.98 -14.93 9.01
N PRO A 268 -9.91 -13.90 9.89
CA PRO A 268 -9.12 -12.68 9.77
C PRO A 268 -7.60 -12.87 9.95
N PRO A 269 -6.78 -11.89 9.51
CA PRO A 269 -5.35 -11.92 9.76
C PRO A 269 -5.03 -12.06 11.25
N ARG A 270 -4.02 -12.88 11.58
CA ARG A 270 -3.60 -13.13 12.96
C ARG A 270 -2.66 -12.05 13.46
N PHE A 271 -2.99 -11.39 14.57
CA PHE A 271 -2.08 -10.48 15.25
C PHE A 271 -0.81 -11.22 15.74
N GLN A 272 0.35 -10.63 15.54
CA GLN A 272 1.66 -11.18 15.92
C GLN A 272 2.31 -10.38 17.05
N THR A 273 2.57 -9.10 16.80
CA THR A 273 3.29 -8.24 17.74
C THR A 273 2.92 -6.79 17.53
N ARG A 274 3.24 -5.99 18.54
CA ARG A 274 3.09 -4.55 18.55
C ARG A 274 4.46 -3.89 18.73
N LEU A 275 4.80 -2.94 17.87
CA LEU A 275 6.01 -2.12 18.00
C LEU A 275 5.63 -0.75 18.57
N PRO A 276 6.35 -0.25 19.57
CA PRO A 276 6.14 1.10 20.06
C PRO A 276 6.62 2.13 19.03
N THR A 277 5.84 3.20 18.81
CA THR A 277 6.29 4.38 18.05
C THR A 277 5.85 5.66 18.79
N SER A 278 6.52 6.79 18.54
CA SER A 278 6.11 8.06 19.14
C SER A 278 4.91 8.65 18.41
N ARG A 279 4.14 9.45 19.15
CA ARG A 279 3.13 10.35 18.61
C ARG A 279 3.77 11.56 17.93
N GLY A 280 3.20 12.00 16.82
CA GLY A 280 3.48 13.32 16.27
C GLY A 280 2.90 13.48 14.87
N ALA A 281 2.93 14.71 14.37
CA ALA A 281 2.57 14.97 12.98
C ALA A 281 3.62 14.34 12.06
N LEU A 282 3.18 13.48 11.15
CA LEU A 282 4.02 12.88 10.12
C LEU A 282 3.59 13.41 8.76
N ARG A 283 4.57 13.87 7.97
CA ARG A 283 4.35 14.08 6.54
C ARG A 283 4.59 12.80 5.76
N CYS A 284 5.58 12.02 6.19
CA CYS A 284 5.88 10.73 5.62
C CYS A 284 5.13 9.63 6.38
N THR A 285 3.92 9.31 5.90
CA THR A 285 3.10 8.29 6.54
C THR A 285 3.41 6.87 6.07
N GLY A 286 4.29 6.73 5.06
CA GLY A 286 4.68 5.46 4.49
C GLY A 286 5.21 4.46 5.54
N LEU A 287 4.83 3.20 5.34
CA LEU A 287 5.45 2.05 5.96
C LEU A 287 6.05 1.20 4.84
N ARG A 288 7.16 0.52 5.12
CA ARG A 288 7.72 -0.48 4.20
C ARG A 288 8.04 -1.76 4.94
N LEU A 289 7.58 -2.87 4.38
CA LEU A 289 7.93 -4.22 4.78
C LEU A 289 8.83 -4.86 3.73
N GLY A 290 9.94 -5.41 4.18
CA GLY A 290 10.78 -6.30 3.39
C GLY A 290 10.21 -7.72 3.32
N LYS A 291 10.52 -8.42 2.23
CA LYS A 291 10.25 -9.85 2.04
C LYS A 291 10.94 -10.72 3.12
N CYS A 292 12.15 -10.38 3.54
CA CYS A 292 12.88 -11.02 4.63
C CYS A 292 12.42 -10.55 6.02
N GLY A 293 11.30 -9.84 6.14
CA GLY A 293 10.69 -9.52 7.43
C GLY A 293 11.39 -8.38 8.16
N THR A 294 11.97 -7.43 7.45
CA THR A 294 12.33 -6.12 8.01
C THR A 294 11.15 -5.14 7.87
N ALA A 295 11.06 -4.19 8.78
CA ALA A 295 10.11 -3.09 8.71
C ALA A 295 10.86 -1.76 8.78
N LEU A 296 10.40 -0.77 8.01
CA LEU A 296 10.91 0.60 8.00
C LEU A 296 9.77 1.60 8.12
N TRP A 297 10.00 2.67 8.88
CA TRP A 297 9.06 3.77 9.02
C TRP A 297 9.76 5.05 9.47
N VAL A 298 9.12 6.18 9.20
CA VAL A 298 9.52 7.45 9.81
C VAL A 298 8.81 7.59 11.15
N ARG A 299 9.59 7.72 12.21
CA ARG A 299 9.11 8.09 13.54
C ARG A 299 9.02 9.61 13.62
N PRO A 300 7.86 10.17 14.00
CA PRO A 300 7.73 11.61 14.08
C PRO A 300 8.62 12.14 15.19
N SER A 301 8.97 13.42 15.06
CA SER A 301 9.52 14.17 16.19
C SER A 301 8.58 14.04 17.38
N GLU A 302 9.11 13.71 18.55
CA GLU A 302 8.38 13.82 19.81
C GLU A 302 8.11 15.30 20.05
N SER A 303 7.06 15.85 19.44
CA SER A 303 6.64 17.19 19.75
C SER A 303 6.13 17.14 21.19
N ILE A 304 7.00 17.46 22.14
CA ILE A 304 6.63 17.73 23.53
C ILE A 304 5.65 18.91 23.45
N GLY A 305 4.37 18.60 23.43
CA GLY A 305 3.31 19.60 23.53
C GLY A 305 3.35 20.70 22.46
N ARG A 306 3.10 20.36 21.18
CA ARG A 306 2.20 21.21 20.39
C ARG A 306 0.74 21.01 20.83
N THR A 307 0.49 20.97 22.13
CA THR A 307 -0.60 21.80 22.65
C THR A 307 -0.24 23.24 22.30
N THR A 308 -0.50 23.64 21.05
CA THR A 308 -1.08 24.96 20.88
C THR A 308 -2.36 24.91 21.69
N GLY A 309 -2.27 25.23 22.98
CA GLY A 309 -3.45 25.63 23.71
C GLY A 309 -4.07 26.70 22.84
N LEU A 310 -5.35 26.56 22.52
CA LEU A 310 -6.15 27.68 22.04
C LEU A 310 -6.19 28.66 23.22
N VAL A 311 -5.16 29.50 23.34
CA VAL A 311 -5.17 30.58 24.32
C VAL A 311 -6.04 31.64 23.70
N GLN A 312 -7.31 31.71 24.13
CA GLN A 312 -8.19 32.80 23.77
C GLN A 312 -7.63 34.08 24.40
N PHE A 313 -6.88 34.85 23.61
CA PHE A 313 -6.41 36.17 24.04
C PHE A 313 -7.58 37.15 23.93
N THR A 314 -8.22 37.45 25.06
CA THR A 314 -9.19 38.54 25.15
C THR A 314 -8.45 39.88 25.22
N SER A 315 -7.94 40.35 24.09
CA SER A 315 -7.43 41.71 23.99
C SER A 315 -7.80 42.30 22.63
N PHE A 316 -8.49 43.44 22.68
CA PHE A 316 -8.95 44.27 21.54
C PHE A 316 -10.25 43.87 20.82
N GLY A 317 -11.22 43.27 21.52
CA GLY A 317 -12.62 43.26 21.06
C GLY A 317 -12.96 42.40 19.85
N SER A 318 -12.03 41.56 19.38
CA SER A 318 -12.31 40.51 18.39
C SER A 318 -11.72 39.18 18.85
N ASP A 319 -12.59 38.19 19.10
CA ASP A 319 -12.21 36.83 19.44
C ASP A 319 -11.70 36.08 18.20
N TYR A 320 -10.39 36.13 17.96
CA TYR A 320 -9.75 35.22 17.00
C TYR A 320 -8.80 34.27 17.73
N PRO A 321 -8.93 32.95 17.57
CA PRO A 321 -7.96 32.01 18.08
C PRO A 321 -6.63 32.21 17.35
N MET A 322 -5.61 32.70 18.06
CA MET A 322 -4.23 32.75 17.55
C MET A 322 -3.40 31.64 18.17
N SER A 323 -2.75 30.84 17.32
CA SER A 323 -1.73 29.89 17.75
C SER A 323 -0.44 30.64 18.07
N ILE A 324 -0.14 30.83 19.35
CA ILE A 324 1.14 31.42 19.75
C ILE A 324 2.18 30.29 19.83
N PRO A 325 3.24 30.32 19.02
CA PRO A 325 4.38 29.43 19.23
C PRO A 325 5.04 29.83 20.55
N VAL A 326 4.95 28.96 21.56
CA VAL A 326 5.67 29.15 22.84
C VAL A 326 7.16 29.18 22.51
N SER A 327 7.71 30.38 22.52
CA SER A 327 9.06 30.68 22.07
C SER A 327 10.08 30.16 23.06
N GLY A 328 11.08 29.45 22.54
CA GLY A 328 12.29 29.11 23.27
C GLY A 328 13.06 28.05 22.53
N THR A 329 13.73 28.43 21.43
CA THR A 329 15.00 27.92 20.83
C THR A 329 15.40 26.45 20.99
N ARG A 330 14.50 25.54 21.34
CA ARG A 330 14.78 24.11 21.39
C ARG A 330 14.84 23.64 19.95
N ARG A 331 15.98 23.05 19.59
CA ARG A 331 16.17 22.25 18.37
C ARG A 331 14.85 21.52 18.12
N ARG A 332 14.24 21.72 16.95
CA ARG A 332 13.13 20.87 16.53
C ARG A 332 13.60 19.44 16.74
N ASP A 333 12.90 18.68 17.59
CA ASP A 333 13.13 17.26 17.65
C ASP A 333 12.98 16.73 16.21
N LYS A 334 13.96 15.96 15.77
CA LYS A 334 14.11 15.59 14.36
C LYS A 334 13.30 14.33 14.07
N GLU A 335 12.74 14.23 12.87
CA GLU A 335 12.19 12.97 12.38
C GLU A 335 13.30 11.91 12.32
N TRP A 336 12.94 10.65 12.52
CA TRP A 336 13.89 9.56 12.59
C TRP A 336 13.47 8.41 11.68
N LEU A 337 14.38 7.92 10.85
CA LEU A 337 14.14 6.70 10.09
C LEU A 337 14.42 5.54 11.02
N MET A 338 13.39 4.74 11.28
CA MET A 338 13.43 3.59 12.15
C MET A 338 13.36 2.31 11.33
N ALA A 339 13.97 1.25 11.85
CA ALA A 339 13.82 -0.10 11.34
C ALA A 339 13.55 -1.11 12.45
N ALA A 340 13.03 -2.28 12.10
CA ALA A 340 12.95 -3.43 13.01
C ALA A 340 13.04 -4.73 12.22
N ILE A 341 13.65 -5.76 12.82
CA ILE A 341 13.52 -7.15 12.34
C ILE A 341 12.27 -7.73 12.99
N LEU A 342 11.34 -8.20 12.18
CA LEU A 342 10.04 -8.69 12.64
C LEU A 342 10.09 -10.16 13.08
N PRO A 343 9.19 -10.59 13.98
CA PRO A 343 9.14 -11.97 14.43
C PRO A 343 8.90 -12.95 13.27
N GLY A 344 9.68 -14.03 13.25
CA GLY A 344 9.62 -15.04 12.19
C GLY A 344 10.37 -14.69 10.91
N SER A 345 11.07 -13.54 10.89
CA SER A 345 12.05 -13.21 9.87
C SER A 345 13.18 -14.24 9.83
N PRO A 346 13.71 -14.62 8.65
CA PRO A 346 14.94 -15.39 8.55
C PRO A 346 16.19 -14.63 9.07
N LEU A 347 16.09 -13.31 9.25
CA LEU A 347 17.16 -12.46 9.81
C LEU A 347 17.14 -12.44 11.34
N ASP A 348 16.11 -12.99 11.98
CA ASP A 348 16.06 -13.10 13.43
C ASP A 348 17.10 -14.13 13.90
N ALA A 349 18.23 -13.63 14.41
CA ALA A 349 19.33 -14.44 14.91
C ALA A 349 18.98 -15.23 16.18
N ASN A 350 17.88 -14.92 16.87
CA ASN A 350 17.48 -15.62 18.09
C ASN A 350 15.96 -15.89 18.15
N PRO A 351 15.43 -16.76 17.26
CA PRO A 351 13.99 -17.03 17.19
C PRO A 351 13.44 -17.70 18.46
N LYS A 352 14.32 -18.29 19.28
CA LYS A 352 13.94 -18.97 20.54
C LYS A 352 13.73 -18.02 21.70
N ALA A 353 14.21 -16.77 21.62
CA ALA A 353 14.07 -15.82 22.71
C ALA A 353 12.65 -15.23 22.81
N GLY A 354 11.78 -15.45 21.82
CA GLY A 354 10.43 -14.86 21.79
C GLY A 354 10.44 -13.34 21.99
N GLY A 355 11.57 -12.70 21.65
CA GLY A 355 11.81 -11.30 21.93
C GLY A 355 10.88 -10.45 21.08
N ALA A 356 10.23 -9.46 21.70
CA ALA A 356 9.54 -8.42 20.96
C ALA A 356 10.53 -7.77 19.98
N ALA A 357 10.10 -7.59 18.74
CA ALA A 357 10.89 -6.88 17.74
C ALA A 357 11.28 -5.49 18.27
N CYS A 358 12.57 -5.18 18.23
CA CYS A 358 13.14 -3.99 18.83
C CYS A 358 13.40 -2.94 17.74
N PRO A 359 12.69 -1.80 17.76
CA PRO A 359 12.98 -0.69 16.86
C PRO A 359 14.41 -0.17 17.02
N MET A 360 15.11 0.02 15.90
CA MET A 360 16.43 0.64 15.83
C MET A 360 16.37 1.94 15.02
N LEU A 361 17.15 2.94 15.44
CA LEU A 361 17.37 4.16 14.68
C LEU A 361 18.37 3.88 13.56
N LEU A 362 18.01 4.19 12.31
CA LEU A 362 18.92 4.13 11.17
C LEU A 362 19.53 5.49 10.83
N LEU A 363 18.69 6.52 10.70
CA LEU A 363 19.11 7.84 10.26
C LEU A 363 18.28 8.93 10.94
N PRO A 364 18.90 9.90 11.62
CA PRO A 364 18.19 11.12 12.00
C PRO A 364 18.03 12.06 10.81
N ASN A 365 16.88 12.70 10.69
CA ASN A 365 16.69 13.78 9.71
C ASN A 365 17.47 15.01 10.18
N GLU A 366 18.66 15.25 9.61
CA GLU A 366 19.47 16.38 10.03
C GLU A 366 19.08 17.72 9.39
N ASP A 367 18.24 17.65 8.37
CA ASP A 367 17.88 18.76 7.50
C ASP A 367 16.75 19.63 8.05
N VAL A 368 16.52 20.77 7.38
CA VAL A 368 15.42 21.69 7.69
C VAL A 368 14.08 21.18 7.14
N HIS A 369 14.13 20.35 6.10
CA HIS A 369 12.96 19.84 5.39
C HIS A 369 12.57 18.46 5.92
N ASP A 370 11.30 18.32 6.26
CA ASP A 370 10.69 17.05 6.67
C ASP A 370 10.72 16.06 5.49
N TRP A 371 10.78 14.76 5.80
CA TRP A 371 10.62 13.73 4.79
C TRP A 371 9.15 13.62 4.38
N THR A 372 8.89 13.38 3.10
CA THR A 372 7.53 13.31 2.55
C THR A 372 7.18 11.91 2.04
N CYS A 373 8.16 11.16 1.57
CA CYS A 373 7.99 9.78 1.10
C CYS A 373 9.30 9.00 1.29
N PHE A 374 9.22 7.67 1.26
CA PHE A 374 10.40 6.83 1.09
C PHE A 374 10.04 5.51 0.42
N ASP A 375 11.06 4.84 -0.10
CA ASP A 375 10.95 3.48 -0.60
C ASP A 375 12.12 2.60 -0.16
N TYR A 376 11.93 1.29 -0.25
CA TYR A 376 12.84 0.30 0.30
C TYR A 376 13.01 -0.91 -0.62
N ASP A 377 14.26 -1.14 -1.03
CA ASP A 377 14.70 -2.38 -1.64
C ASP A 377 15.54 -3.17 -0.62
N GLU A 378 14.90 -4.13 0.03
CA GLU A 378 15.55 -4.99 1.01
C GLU A 378 16.65 -5.87 0.41
N ALA A 379 16.48 -6.34 -0.83
CA ALA A 379 17.41 -7.27 -1.44
C ALA A 379 18.79 -6.62 -1.65
N SER A 380 18.79 -5.32 -1.99
CA SER A 380 20.01 -4.53 -2.15
C SER A 380 20.40 -3.71 -0.92
N GLY A 381 19.60 -3.75 0.16
CA GLY A 381 19.82 -2.91 1.35
C GLY A 381 19.72 -1.40 1.07
N ARG A 382 18.84 -0.99 0.14
CA ARG A 382 18.74 0.41 -0.32
C ARG A 382 17.47 1.07 0.15
N ILE A 383 17.58 2.30 0.64
CA ILE A 383 16.46 3.13 1.07
C ILE A 383 16.56 4.47 0.36
N VAL A 384 15.47 4.94 -0.22
CA VAL A 384 15.39 6.28 -0.83
C VAL A 384 14.39 7.11 -0.04
N LEU A 385 14.82 8.28 0.45
CA LEU A 385 13.98 9.24 1.18
C LEU A 385 13.75 10.48 0.33
N GLY A 386 12.49 10.86 0.11
CA GLY A 386 12.12 12.11 -0.53
C GLY A 386 11.88 13.23 0.50
N LYS A 387 12.34 14.43 0.19
CA LYS A 387 12.19 15.63 1.03
C LYS A 387 11.15 16.59 0.48
N GLY A 388 10.65 17.48 1.33
CA GLY A 388 9.65 18.49 0.96
C GLY A 388 10.11 19.57 -0.03
N ASP A 389 11.41 19.73 -0.24
CA ASP A 389 12.02 20.62 -1.24
C ASP A 389 12.18 19.96 -2.62
N GLY A 390 11.94 18.65 -2.72
CA GLY A 390 12.08 17.86 -3.95
C GLY A 390 13.40 17.08 -4.04
N ASP A 391 14.31 17.24 -3.07
CA ASP A 391 15.54 16.45 -3.03
C ASP A 391 15.28 15.01 -2.57
N ALA A 392 16.18 14.10 -2.94
CA ALA A 392 16.15 12.71 -2.52
C ALA A 392 17.48 12.29 -1.89
N VAL A 393 17.42 11.45 -0.86
CA VAL A 393 18.58 10.86 -0.19
C VAL A 393 18.56 9.36 -0.40
N LEU A 394 19.65 8.82 -0.97
CA LEU A 394 19.87 7.38 -1.09
C LEU A 394 20.76 6.90 0.06
N LEU A 395 20.25 5.96 0.85
CA LEU A 395 20.99 5.24 1.89
C LEU A 395 21.24 3.80 1.43
N CYS A 396 22.46 3.32 1.62
CA CYS A 396 22.85 1.93 1.40
C CYS A 396 23.37 1.36 2.71
N ILE A 397 22.80 0.25 3.17
CA ILE A 397 23.07 -0.39 4.48
C ILE A 397 23.93 -1.64 4.27
#